data_AF-A0A7S1YYA1-F1
#
_entry.id   AF-A0A7S1YYA1-F1
#
_cell.length_a   1.000
_cell.length_b   1.000
_cell.length_c   1.000
_cell.angle_alpha   90.00
_cell.angle_beta   90.00
_cell.angle_gamma   90.00
#
_symmetry.space_group_name_H-M   'P 1'
#
loop_
_entity.id
_entity.type
_entity.pdbx_description
1 polymer ?
#
loop_
_entity_poly.entity_id
_entity_poly.type
_entity_poly.pdbx_seq_one_letter_code
_entity_poly.pdbx_strand_id
1 'polypeptide(L)'
;APPPSAPSDVPTAPAPAYVLQTDLQGPACPDGLWVPQEECEAAGHAVRPADMNLRTTAAVIDASYTPCGCFLWQGGSQVRIYYDKGVDCSIHTGRVVGMVCRSG
;
A
#
# COMPACT_ATOMS: atom_id res chain seq x y z
N ALA A 1 42.75 30.37 -6.74
CA ALA A 1 42.16 29.21 -6.06
C ALA A 1 40.65 29.35 -6.13
N PRO A 2 39.90 28.33 -6.59
CA PRO A 2 38.44 28.35 -6.45
C PRO A 2 38.04 28.11 -4.98
N PRO A 3 36.87 28.60 -4.53
CA PRO A 3 36.42 28.48 -3.14
C PRO A 3 36.02 27.03 -2.80
N PRO A 4 36.01 26.65 -1.51
CA PRO A 4 35.60 25.31 -1.09
C PRO A 4 34.10 25.11 -1.36
N SER A 5 33.75 24.09 -2.14
CA SER A 5 32.38 23.61 -2.28
C SER A 5 31.90 23.09 -0.92
N ALA A 6 30.91 23.76 -0.34
CA ALA A 6 30.15 23.21 0.77
C ALA A 6 29.47 21.89 0.33
N PRO A 7 29.34 20.88 1.19
CA PRO A 7 28.45 19.76 0.93
C PRO A 7 27.02 20.31 0.93
N SER A 8 26.34 20.21 -0.21
CA SER A 8 24.91 20.47 -0.29
C SER A 8 24.18 19.40 0.54
N ASP A 9 23.75 19.78 1.74
CA ASP A 9 22.68 19.08 2.46
C ASP A 9 21.43 19.11 1.57
N VAL A 10 21.27 18.09 0.74
CA VAL A 10 19.97 17.78 0.14
C VAL A 10 19.10 17.34 1.32
N PRO A 11 17.99 18.02 1.64
CA PRO A 11 17.04 17.47 2.59
C PRO A 11 16.57 16.14 2.02
N THR A 12 17.02 15.04 2.65
CA THR A 12 16.52 13.70 2.36
C THR A 12 15.03 13.79 2.59
N ALA A 13 14.24 13.66 1.52
CA ALA A 13 12.80 13.68 1.62
C ALA A 13 12.36 12.70 2.72
N PRO A 14 11.41 13.06 3.60
CA PRO A 14 10.92 12.13 4.60
C PRO A 14 10.46 10.84 3.91
N ALA A 15 10.81 9.70 4.49
CA ALA A 15 10.37 8.40 3.99
C ALA A 15 8.83 8.39 3.84
N PRO A 16 8.28 7.70 2.82
CA PRO A 16 6.85 7.62 2.68
C PRO A 16 6.26 6.95 3.93
N ALA A 17 5.13 7.43 4.44
CA ALA A 17 4.47 6.84 5.63
C ALA A 17 3.89 5.44 5.36
N TYR A 18 3.75 5.08 4.08
CA TYR A 18 3.17 3.82 3.62
C TYR A 18 3.99 3.23 2.48
N VAL A 19 3.93 1.91 2.32
CA VAL A 19 4.52 1.16 1.21
C VAL A 19 3.51 0.21 0.58
N LEU A 20 3.63 0.02 -0.73
CA LEU A 20 2.94 -1.06 -1.44
C LEU A 20 3.85 -2.29 -1.47
N GLN A 21 3.49 -3.32 -0.73
CA GLN A 21 4.16 -4.62 -0.77
C GLN A 21 3.57 -5.47 -1.89
N THR A 22 4.30 -5.58 -3.00
CA THR A 22 3.94 -6.41 -4.15
C THR A 22 4.48 -7.84 -4.05
N ASP A 23 5.59 -8.02 -3.32
CA ASP A 23 6.14 -9.33 -2.97
C ASP A 23 5.41 -9.86 -1.72
N LEU A 24 4.22 -10.38 -1.95
CA LEU A 24 3.29 -10.79 -0.90
C LEU A 24 3.81 -12.03 -0.14
N GLN A 25 4.46 -11.80 1.00
CA GLN A 25 5.02 -12.85 1.87
C GLN A 25 4.00 -13.49 2.84
N GLY A 26 2.76 -13.00 2.85
CA GLY A 26 1.70 -13.48 3.73
C GLY A 26 0.41 -12.67 3.56
N PRO A 27 -0.73 -13.14 4.07
CA PRO A 27 -2.05 -12.55 3.81
C PRO A 27 -2.32 -11.26 4.56
N ALA A 28 -1.28 -10.65 5.14
CA ALA A 28 -1.37 -9.50 6.01
C ALA A 28 -0.03 -8.75 6.03
N CYS A 29 -0.10 -7.47 6.36
CA CYS A 29 1.11 -6.71 6.73
C CYS A 29 1.78 -7.34 7.96
N PRO A 30 3.12 -7.21 8.09
CA PRO A 30 3.80 -7.60 9.32
C PRO A 30 3.23 -6.90 10.55
N ASP A 31 3.40 -7.52 11.72
CA ASP A 31 2.92 -6.97 12.99
C ASP A 31 3.42 -5.53 13.21
N GLY A 32 2.50 -4.66 13.63
CA GLY A 32 2.77 -3.24 13.84
C GLY A 32 2.77 -2.37 12.57
N LEU A 33 2.74 -2.98 11.37
CA LEU A 33 2.71 -2.24 10.09
C LEU A 33 1.33 -2.19 9.44
N TRP A 34 0.30 -2.57 10.19
CA TRP A 34 -1.08 -2.52 9.74
C TRP A 34 -1.55 -1.09 9.49
N VAL A 35 -2.23 -0.89 8.37
CA VAL A 35 -2.98 0.34 8.09
C VAL A 35 -4.40 0.14 8.64
N PRO A 36 -4.91 1.02 9.51
CA PRO A 36 -6.29 0.93 9.99
C PRO A 36 -7.27 1.28 8.86
N GLN A 37 -8.52 0.82 8.97
CA GLN A 37 -9.53 0.95 7.92
C GLN A 37 -9.73 2.40 7.48
N GLU A 38 -9.83 3.32 8.44
CA GLU A 38 -10.03 4.74 8.22
C GLU A 38 -8.89 5.42 7.43
N GLU A 39 -7.69 4.86 7.47
CA GLU A 39 -6.52 5.37 6.74
C GLU A 39 -6.33 4.70 5.38
N CYS A 40 -7.00 3.57 5.12
CA CYS A 40 -6.74 2.72 3.96
C CYS A 40 -6.91 3.43 2.61
N GLU A 41 -7.92 4.28 2.47
CA GLU A 41 -8.12 5.06 1.24
C GLU A 41 -6.94 6.02 0.99
N ALA A 42 -6.58 6.80 2.00
CA ALA A 42 -5.47 7.74 1.92
C ALA A 42 -4.13 7.02 1.69
N ALA A 43 -3.90 5.92 2.39
CA ALA A 43 -2.69 5.10 2.26
C ALA A 43 -2.60 4.47 0.87
N GLY A 44 -3.68 3.87 0.36
CA GLY A 44 -3.74 3.30 -0.98
C GLY A 44 -3.47 4.35 -2.07
N HIS A 45 -3.93 5.58 -1.87
CA HIS A 45 -3.60 6.69 -2.76
C HIS A 45 -2.14 7.16 -2.64
N ALA A 46 -1.55 7.10 -1.45
CA ALA A 46 -0.16 7.51 -1.22
C ALA A 46 0.85 6.56 -1.87
N VAL A 47 0.54 5.26 -1.93
CA VAL A 47 1.44 4.23 -2.46
C VAL A 47 1.18 3.86 -3.91
N ARG A 48 0.23 4.54 -4.57
CA ARG A 48 -0.18 4.18 -5.93
C ARG A 48 0.97 4.45 -6.92
N PRO A 49 1.27 3.51 -7.82
CA PRO A 49 2.07 3.80 -9.00
C PRO A 49 1.39 4.87 -9.86
N ALA A 50 2.17 5.76 -10.48
CA ALA A 50 1.64 6.88 -11.28
C ALA A 50 0.84 6.43 -12.51
N ASP A 51 1.13 5.24 -13.00
CA ASP A 51 0.50 4.55 -14.14
C ASP A 51 -0.74 3.73 -13.76
N MET A 52 -1.09 3.68 -12.48
CA MET A 52 -2.22 2.90 -12.00
C MET A 52 -3.53 3.67 -12.11
N ASN A 53 -4.51 3.09 -12.81
CA ASN A 53 -5.89 3.59 -12.87
C ASN A 53 -6.65 3.25 -11.58
N LEU A 54 -6.24 3.90 -10.48
CA LEU A 54 -6.78 3.66 -9.15
C LEU A 54 -8.11 4.39 -8.97
N ARG A 55 -9.15 3.63 -8.64
CA ARG A 55 -10.45 4.18 -8.27
C ARG A 55 -10.30 4.99 -6.97
N THR A 56 -11.01 6.12 -6.90
CA THR A 56 -10.87 7.11 -5.83
C THR A 56 -11.43 6.70 -4.48
N THR A 57 -12.25 5.65 -4.40
CA THR A 57 -12.91 5.26 -3.15
C THR A 57 -12.51 3.86 -2.73
N ALA A 58 -12.17 3.72 -1.46
CA ALA A 58 -11.95 2.41 -0.85
C ALA A 58 -13.28 1.68 -0.63
N ALA A 59 -13.26 0.36 -0.77
CA ALA A 59 -14.39 -0.50 -0.44
C ALA A 59 -14.01 -1.42 0.72
N VAL A 60 -14.94 -1.62 1.64
CA VAL A 60 -14.80 -2.61 2.71
C VAL A 60 -15.41 -3.92 2.23
N ILE A 61 -14.67 -5.01 2.40
CA ILE A 61 -15.14 -6.35 2.10
C ILE A 61 -14.84 -7.29 3.28
N ASP A 62 -15.41 -8.49 3.20
CA ASP A 62 -15.12 -9.60 4.07
C ASP A 62 -15.13 -10.85 3.19
N ALA A 63 -13.94 -11.31 2.77
CA ALA A 63 -13.81 -12.45 1.89
C ALA A 63 -12.59 -13.30 2.27
N SER A 64 -12.80 -14.60 2.45
CA SER A 64 -11.75 -15.52 2.93
C SER A 64 -10.57 -15.72 1.96
N TYR A 65 -10.68 -15.18 0.75
CA TYR A 65 -9.69 -15.29 -0.32
C TYR A 65 -8.91 -14.00 -0.58
N THR A 66 -9.11 -12.99 0.25
CA THR A 66 -8.43 -11.69 0.17
C THR A 66 -7.47 -11.47 1.34
N PRO A 67 -6.44 -10.62 1.16
CA PRO A 67 -5.57 -10.24 2.26
C PRO A 67 -6.34 -9.49 3.33
N CYS A 68 -5.96 -9.71 4.59
CA CYS A 68 -6.42 -8.91 5.71
C CYS A 68 -5.84 -7.51 5.60
N GLY A 69 -6.65 -6.51 5.98
CA GLY A 69 -6.23 -5.12 5.99
C GLY A 69 -6.34 -4.46 4.63
N CYS A 70 -5.49 -3.46 4.39
CA CYS A 70 -5.57 -2.61 3.20
C CYS A 70 -4.79 -3.21 2.03
N PHE A 71 -5.42 -3.34 0.86
CA PHE A 71 -4.75 -3.86 -0.35
C PHE A 71 -5.32 -3.28 -1.63
N LEU A 72 -4.54 -3.39 -2.69
CA LEU A 72 -4.92 -2.99 -4.04
C LEU A 72 -5.33 -4.22 -4.86
N TRP A 73 -6.45 -4.13 -5.56
CA TRP A 73 -7.02 -5.23 -6.34
C TRP A 73 -7.30 -4.82 -7.79
N GLN A 74 -6.81 -5.61 -8.73
CA GLN A 74 -7.05 -5.46 -10.15
C GLN A 74 -8.46 -5.96 -10.52
N GLY A 75 -9.35 -5.02 -10.87
CA GLY A 75 -10.70 -5.28 -11.33
C GLY A 75 -10.91 -4.80 -12.77
N GLY A 76 -10.62 -5.66 -13.75
CA GLY A 76 -10.69 -5.28 -15.16
C GLY A 76 -9.62 -4.26 -15.53
N SER A 77 -10.00 -3.10 -16.07
CA SER A 77 -9.09 -2.00 -16.43
C SER A 77 -8.80 -1.01 -15.29
N GLN A 78 -9.31 -1.28 -14.08
CA GLN A 78 -9.17 -0.41 -12.92
C GLN A 78 -8.53 -1.16 -11.76
N VAL A 79 -7.81 -0.43 -10.91
CA VAL A 79 -7.40 -0.90 -9.59
C VAL A 79 -8.33 -0.30 -8.55
N ARG A 80 -8.66 -1.07 -7.52
CA ARG A 80 -9.51 -0.65 -6.40
C ARG A 80 -8.74 -0.82 -5.11
N ILE A 81 -8.98 0.09 -4.17
CA ILE A 81 -8.53 -0.04 -2.79
C ILE A 81 -9.58 -0.85 -2.04
N TYR A 82 -9.15 -1.91 -1.36
CA TYR A 82 -10.00 -2.71 -0.50
C TYR A 82 -9.44 -2.74 0.92
N TYR A 83 -10.35 -2.83 1.88
CA TYR A 83 -10.03 -3.18 3.25
C TYR A 83 -10.80 -4.45 3.63
N ASP A 84 -10.08 -5.48 4.07
CA ASP A 84 -10.69 -6.70 4.61
C ASP A 84 -10.55 -6.76 6.13
N LYS A 85 -11.69 -6.98 6.81
CA LYS A 85 -11.77 -7.16 8.27
C LYS A 85 -11.69 -8.63 8.69
N GLY A 86 -11.66 -9.54 7.72
CA GLY A 86 -11.82 -10.96 7.90
C GLY A 86 -10.88 -11.52 8.97
N VAL A 87 -11.36 -12.53 9.68
CA VAL A 87 -10.57 -13.31 10.63
C VAL A 87 -9.75 -14.40 9.93
N ASP A 88 -10.20 -14.81 8.74
CA ASP A 88 -9.56 -15.79 7.88
C ASP A 88 -9.19 -15.10 6.57
N CYS A 89 -7.89 -14.86 6.33
CA CYS A 89 -7.41 -14.21 5.13
C CYS A 89 -6.43 -15.09 4.37
N SER A 90 -6.45 -14.98 3.05
CA SER A 90 -5.52 -15.65 2.17
C SER A 90 -5.22 -14.80 0.94
N ILE A 91 -4.16 -15.12 0.21
CA ILE A 91 -3.78 -14.35 -0.99
C ILE A 91 -4.13 -15.15 -2.23
N HIS A 92 -5.19 -14.76 -2.92
CA HIS A 92 -5.33 -15.11 -4.33
C HIS A 92 -4.48 -14.18 -5.20
N THR A 93 -3.31 -14.68 -5.59
CA THR A 93 -2.26 -13.98 -6.35
C THR A 93 -2.63 -13.55 -7.77
N GLY A 94 -3.85 -13.85 -8.24
CA GLY A 94 -4.29 -13.51 -9.60
C GLY A 94 -4.87 -12.09 -9.76
N ARG A 95 -5.23 -11.42 -8.65
CA ARG A 95 -5.88 -10.09 -8.70
C ARG A 95 -5.39 -9.12 -7.63
N VAL A 96 -4.76 -9.60 -6.57
CA VAL A 96 -4.09 -8.73 -5.60
C VAL A 96 -2.86 -8.14 -6.27
N VAL A 97 -2.84 -6.81 -6.37
CA VAL A 97 -1.69 -6.05 -6.87
C VAL A 97 -0.62 -5.94 -5.80
N GLY A 98 -1.04 -5.69 -4.56
CA GLY A 98 -0.15 -5.60 -3.40
C GLY A 98 -0.91 -5.19 -2.15
N MET A 99 -0.28 -5.37 -1.00
CA MET A 99 -0.79 -4.89 0.30
C MET A 99 -0.25 -3.51 0.61
N VAL A 100 -1.08 -2.68 1.23
CA VAL A 100 -0.69 -1.35 1.68
C VAL A 100 -0.36 -1.44 3.17
N CYS A 101 0.92 -1.28 3.49
CA CYS A 101 1.42 -1.36 4.86
C CYS A 101 2.04 -0.02 5.27
N ARG A 102 2.14 0.24 6.58
CA ARG A 102 2.95 1.35 7.09
C ARG A 102 4.44 1.09 6.82
N SER A 103 5.19 2.16 6.65
CA SER A 103 6.65 2.10 6.60
C SER A 103 7.19 2.01 8.03
N GLY A 104 7.97 0.97 8.31
CA GLY A 104 8.66 0.77 9.60
C GLY A 104 9.91 1.62 9.75
#